data_AF-A0A519UYR2-F1
#
_entry.id   AF-A0A519UYR2-F1
#
_cell.length_a   1.000
_cell.length_b   1.000
_cell.length_c   1.000
_cell.angle_alpha   90.00
_cell.angle_beta   90.00
_cell.angle_gamma   90.00
#
_symmetry.space_group_name_H-M   'P 1'
#
loop_
_entity.id
_entity.type
_entity.pdbx_description
1 polymer ?
#
loop_
_entity_poly.entity_id
_entity_poly.type
_entity_poly.pdbx_seq_one_letter_code
_entity_poly.pdbx_strand_id
1 'polypeptide(L)'
;MRSITFSFFCCSLALGGIAGCARKDFFQPDAKLPPTAAAPQPAADSVWATAGRHYDRHGWVFNRFVGPHHRALWAAPVRVPVFRLASADKQAGTFKPTKLGGGFQSTSLTLEAPDSRAYVIRSLDKDPAHILPASIRKTFATNALRDGTSAGNPYGALVVPPLAQALGVPHTHPRIFYVPLTETQLTVGNANERLRGKLVLLEEKYSGKQVHSPLVPQAREFISDEDMRKRIYAHPANRPDEQALLRARLLDVLIGDWDRHAGQWQ
;
A
#
# COMPACT_ATOMS: atom_id res chain seq x y z
N MET A 1 -31.57 43.92 -37.22
CA MET A 1 -31.92 42.58 -36.72
C MET A 1 -30.86 41.59 -37.19
N ARG A 2 -29.92 41.20 -36.32
CA ARG A 2 -28.94 40.14 -36.61
C ARG A 2 -28.95 39.18 -35.43
N SER A 3 -29.34 37.96 -35.72
CA SER A 3 -29.52 36.85 -34.78
C SER A 3 -28.63 35.70 -35.24
N ILE A 4 -28.17 34.92 -34.26
CA ILE A 4 -27.56 33.59 -34.37
C ILE A 4 -26.08 33.56 -34.78
N THR A 5 -25.19 33.49 -33.78
CA THR A 5 -23.95 32.66 -33.81
C THR A 5 -23.33 32.58 -32.42
N PHE A 6 -24.05 32.04 -31.43
CA PHE A 6 -23.47 31.77 -30.11
C PHE A 6 -24.17 30.60 -29.42
N SER A 7 -24.18 29.41 -30.05
CA SER A 7 -24.71 28.21 -29.35
C SER A 7 -24.16 26.86 -29.83
N PHE A 8 -23.04 26.81 -30.57
CA PHE A 8 -22.46 25.54 -31.03
C PHE A 8 -21.11 25.16 -30.41
N PHE A 9 -20.52 26.00 -29.57
CA PHE A 9 -19.20 25.70 -28.99
C PHE A 9 -19.25 25.08 -27.58
N CYS A 10 -20.42 25.03 -26.92
CA CYS A 10 -20.52 24.52 -25.54
C CYS A 10 -20.99 23.06 -25.44
N CYS A 11 -21.42 22.43 -26.54
CA CYS A 11 -21.97 21.08 -26.51
C CYS A 11 -20.96 19.97 -26.87
N SER A 12 -19.82 20.31 -27.46
CA SER A 12 -18.78 19.34 -27.87
C SER A 12 -17.82 18.94 -26.74
N LEU A 13 -17.78 19.65 -25.60
CA LEU A 13 -16.99 19.23 -24.43
C LEU A 13 -17.74 18.27 -23.48
N ALA A 14 -19.06 18.15 -23.57
CA ALA A 14 -19.85 17.32 -22.66
C ALA A 14 -19.90 15.82 -23.07
N LEU A 15 -19.60 15.48 -24.33
CA LEU A 15 -19.68 14.10 -24.84
C LEU A 15 -18.34 13.35 -24.92
N GLY A 16 -17.20 14.03 -24.69
CA GLY A 16 -15.89 13.39 -24.70
C GLY A 16 -15.57 12.56 -23.44
N GLY A 17 -16.34 12.76 -22.37
CA GLY A 17 -16.08 12.20 -21.04
C GLY A 17 -16.53 10.76 -20.83
N ILE A 18 -16.96 10.01 -21.85
CA ILE A 18 -17.45 8.62 -21.67
C ILE A 18 -16.80 7.65 -22.66
N ALA A 19 -16.12 8.15 -23.70
CA ALA A 19 -15.64 7.34 -24.82
C ALA A 19 -14.26 6.68 -24.60
N GLY A 20 -13.52 7.05 -23.54
CA GLY A 20 -12.20 6.50 -23.28
C GLY A 20 -12.26 5.15 -22.56
N CYS A 21 -11.63 4.12 -23.11
CA CYS A 21 -11.44 2.83 -22.44
C CYS A 21 -10.39 2.91 -21.31
N ALA A 22 -10.54 2.08 -20.29
CA ALA A 22 -9.48 1.83 -19.31
C ALA A 22 -8.24 1.26 -20.03
N ARG A 23 -7.05 1.79 -19.70
CA ARG A 23 -5.80 1.28 -20.27
C ARG A 23 -5.54 -0.11 -19.68
N LYS A 24 -5.35 -1.10 -20.56
CA LYS A 24 -4.99 -2.47 -20.15
C LYS A 24 -3.61 -2.49 -19.48
N ASP A 25 -2.65 -1.77 -20.07
CA ASP A 25 -1.26 -1.70 -19.60
C ASP A 25 -1.00 -0.41 -18.80
N PHE A 26 -1.92 -0.08 -17.90
CA PHE A 26 -1.76 1.11 -17.05
C PHE A 26 -0.54 0.98 -16.14
N PHE A 27 -0.41 -0.16 -15.47
CA PHE A 27 0.67 -0.43 -14.52
C PHE A 27 1.96 -0.83 -15.24
N GLN A 28 3.08 -0.53 -14.60
CA GLN A 28 4.36 -1.11 -14.99
C GLN A 28 4.32 -2.65 -14.90
N PRO A 29 4.81 -3.39 -15.91
CA PRO A 29 4.77 -4.86 -15.90
C PRO A 29 5.76 -5.48 -14.90
N ASP A 30 6.88 -4.81 -14.65
CA ASP A 30 7.90 -5.21 -13.68
C ASP A 30 8.45 -3.95 -13.01
N ALA A 31 8.55 -3.95 -11.68
CA ALA A 31 9.12 -2.87 -10.89
C ALA A 31 10.63 -2.77 -11.06
N LYS A 32 11.31 -3.89 -11.33
CA LYS A 32 12.76 -3.93 -11.56
C LYS A 32 13.13 -3.11 -12.79
N LEU A 33 14.17 -2.30 -12.65
CA LEU A 33 14.76 -1.54 -13.75
C LEU A 33 15.77 -2.41 -14.51
N PRO A 34 15.87 -2.24 -15.84
CA PRO A 34 16.91 -2.90 -16.62
C PRO A 34 18.30 -2.43 -16.16
N PRO A 35 19.33 -3.30 -16.25
CA PRO A 35 20.71 -2.89 -15.98
C PRO A 35 21.07 -1.72 -16.90
N THR A 36 21.44 -0.57 -16.32
CA THR A 36 21.89 0.60 -17.08
C THR A 36 23.39 0.73 -16.91
N ALA A 37 24.13 1.02 -17.99
CA ALA A 37 25.59 1.12 -17.98
C ALA A 37 26.15 2.14 -16.97
N ALA A 38 25.36 3.13 -16.57
CA ALA A 38 25.76 4.22 -15.67
C ALA A 38 25.33 4.02 -14.20
N ALA A 39 24.51 3.01 -13.89
CA ALA A 39 24.05 2.78 -12.52
C ALA A 39 24.95 1.73 -11.82
N PRO A 40 25.39 1.95 -10.57
CA PRO A 40 26.09 0.94 -9.80
C PRO A 40 25.28 -0.34 -9.75
N GLN A 41 25.86 -1.49 -10.11
CA GLN A 41 25.16 -2.76 -10.04
C GLN A 41 24.80 -3.08 -8.59
N PRO A 42 23.54 -3.42 -8.29
CA PRO A 42 23.15 -3.78 -6.94
C PRO A 42 23.82 -5.11 -6.57
N ALA A 43 24.06 -5.33 -5.27
CA ALA A 43 24.53 -6.63 -4.77
C ALA A 43 23.55 -7.74 -5.18
N ALA A 44 24.02 -8.99 -5.24
CA ALA A 44 23.27 -10.14 -5.77
C ALA A 44 21.90 -10.39 -5.10
N ASP A 45 21.67 -9.81 -3.92
CA ASP A 45 20.44 -9.88 -3.12
C ASP A 45 19.52 -8.66 -3.27
N SER A 46 19.87 -7.68 -4.11
CA SER A 46 19.12 -6.43 -4.29
C SER A 46 18.94 -6.06 -5.76
N VAL A 47 17.96 -5.20 -6.05
CA VAL A 47 17.68 -4.70 -7.39
C VAL A 47 17.40 -3.20 -7.36
N TRP A 48 17.67 -2.52 -8.47
CA TRP A 48 17.09 -1.21 -8.74
C TRP A 48 15.64 -1.40 -9.20
N ALA A 49 14.72 -0.70 -8.56
CA ALA A 49 13.30 -0.77 -8.88
C ALA A 49 12.62 0.59 -8.74
N THR A 50 11.40 0.70 -9.25
CA THR A 50 10.53 1.88 -9.09
C THR A 50 9.20 1.44 -8.50
N ALA A 51 8.60 2.26 -7.63
CA ALA A 51 7.30 1.93 -7.03
C ALA A 51 6.17 1.93 -8.06
N GLY A 52 6.18 2.89 -9.00
CA GLY A 52 5.16 3.04 -10.01
C GLY A 52 5.51 4.11 -11.05
N ARG A 53 6.47 3.81 -11.94
CA ARG A 53 6.94 4.76 -12.97
C ARG A 53 5.88 5.16 -14.00
N HIS A 54 4.75 4.47 -14.04
CA HIS A 54 3.63 4.83 -14.91
C HIS A 54 2.91 6.10 -14.47
N TYR A 55 3.06 6.53 -13.22
CA TYR A 55 2.46 7.77 -12.72
C TYR A 55 3.18 9.02 -13.24
N ASP A 56 4.50 8.96 -13.46
CA ASP A 56 5.32 10.09 -13.88
C ASP A 56 5.43 10.21 -15.41
N ARG A 57 4.30 10.06 -16.10
CA ARG A 57 4.21 10.15 -17.57
C ARG A 57 3.49 11.42 -18.05
N HIS A 58 2.98 12.22 -17.13
CA HIS A 58 2.12 13.36 -17.45
C HIS A 58 2.93 14.65 -17.65
N GLY A 59 2.56 15.42 -18.66
CA GLY A 59 3.17 16.72 -18.96
C GLY A 59 2.70 17.85 -18.02
N TRP A 60 3.30 19.03 -18.21
CA TRP A 60 3.07 20.20 -17.34
C TRP A 60 1.60 20.64 -17.25
N VAL A 61 0.83 20.53 -18.35
CA VAL A 61 -0.59 20.91 -18.39
C VAL A 61 -1.40 20.06 -17.43
N PHE A 62 -1.24 18.75 -17.47
CA PHE A 62 -1.96 17.83 -16.58
C PHE A 62 -1.63 18.09 -15.11
N ASN A 63 -0.34 18.26 -14.81
CA ASN A 63 0.13 18.56 -13.45
C ASN A 63 -0.37 19.93 -12.94
N ARG A 64 -0.72 20.87 -13.83
CA ARG A 64 -1.32 22.16 -13.44
C ARG A 64 -2.76 22.01 -12.96
N PHE A 65 -3.53 21.10 -13.53
CA PHE A 65 -4.94 20.90 -13.18
C PHE A 65 -5.15 19.86 -12.08
N VAL A 66 -4.41 18.74 -12.13
CA VAL A 66 -4.54 17.63 -11.18
C VAL A 66 -3.58 17.80 -9.99
N GLY A 67 -2.57 18.65 -10.14
CA GLY A 67 -1.48 18.82 -9.18
C GLY A 67 -0.31 17.87 -9.46
N PRO A 68 0.91 18.17 -8.96
CA PRO A 68 2.10 17.35 -9.20
C PRO A 68 2.10 16.04 -8.40
N HIS A 69 1.48 16.03 -7.21
CA HIS A 69 1.46 14.91 -6.26
C HIS A 69 2.87 14.36 -5.97
N HIS A 70 3.00 13.07 -5.63
CA HIS A 70 4.26 12.39 -5.35
C HIS A 70 4.80 11.60 -6.56
N ARG A 71 4.40 11.95 -7.79
CA ARG A 71 4.74 11.19 -9.02
C ARG A 71 6.24 10.97 -9.19
N ALA A 72 7.05 11.99 -8.93
CA ALA A 72 8.51 11.89 -8.96
C ALA A 72 9.05 10.86 -7.94
N LEU A 73 8.45 10.75 -6.75
CA LEU A 73 8.82 9.72 -5.76
C LEU A 73 8.39 8.32 -6.21
N TRP A 74 7.23 8.19 -6.86
CA TRP A 74 6.77 6.91 -7.43
C TRP A 74 7.70 6.39 -8.54
N ALA A 75 8.27 7.30 -9.34
CA ALA A 75 9.19 6.97 -10.43
C ALA A 75 10.67 6.94 -10.02
N ALA A 76 11.01 7.38 -8.81
CA ALA A 76 12.38 7.42 -8.32
C ALA A 76 12.99 6.00 -8.28
N PRO A 77 14.16 5.77 -8.90
CA PRO A 77 14.89 4.53 -8.74
C PRO A 77 15.32 4.34 -7.29
N VAL A 78 14.92 3.22 -6.69
CA VAL A 78 15.31 2.83 -5.34
C VAL A 78 15.98 1.45 -5.37
N ARG A 79 16.98 1.28 -4.51
CA ARG A 79 17.60 -0.03 -4.30
C ARG A 79 16.83 -0.77 -3.21
N VAL A 80 16.29 -1.94 -3.56
CA VAL A 80 15.49 -2.77 -2.65
C VAL A 80 15.99 -4.21 -2.64
N PRO A 81 15.91 -4.90 -1.49
CA PRO A 81 16.23 -6.32 -1.41
C PRO A 81 15.22 -7.17 -2.21
N VAL A 82 15.69 -8.30 -2.74
CA VAL A 82 14.83 -9.31 -3.36
C VAL A 82 14.12 -10.09 -2.27
N PHE A 83 12.80 -10.19 -2.37
CA PHE A 83 11.98 -10.98 -1.46
C PHE A 83 12.34 -12.45 -1.58
N ARG A 84 12.60 -13.10 -0.44
CA ARG A 84 12.80 -14.54 -0.32
C ARG A 84 12.18 -15.00 0.98
N LEU A 85 11.31 -16.02 0.93
CA LEU A 85 10.63 -16.52 2.13
C LEU A 85 11.61 -16.92 3.26
N ALA A 86 12.78 -17.46 2.89
CA ALA A 86 13.80 -17.92 3.83
C ALA A 86 14.63 -16.80 4.50
N SER A 87 14.66 -15.60 3.93
CA SER A 87 15.59 -14.55 4.37
C SER A 87 15.00 -13.14 4.42
N ALA A 88 13.69 -13.00 4.19
CA ALA A 88 13.02 -11.71 4.28
C ALA A 88 13.03 -11.14 5.71
N ASP A 89 13.09 -12.01 6.72
CA ASP A 89 13.38 -11.64 8.10
C ASP A 89 14.30 -12.69 8.75
N LYS A 90 15.49 -12.27 9.17
CA LYS A 90 16.48 -13.17 9.81
C LYS A 90 16.02 -13.69 11.17
N GLN A 91 15.21 -12.92 11.90
CA GLN A 91 14.70 -13.31 13.21
C GLN A 91 13.46 -14.19 13.10
N ALA A 92 12.67 -14.02 12.03
CA ALA A 92 11.47 -14.82 11.81
C ALA A 92 11.75 -16.15 11.10
N GLY A 93 12.90 -16.31 10.44
CA GLY A 93 13.22 -17.54 9.70
C GLY A 93 12.40 -17.70 8.42
N THR A 94 12.17 -18.95 8.00
CA THR A 94 11.48 -19.24 6.72
C THR A 94 9.97 -19.09 6.85
N PHE A 95 9.42 -18.13 6.12
CA PHE A 95 7.98 -17.89 6.07
C PHE A 95 7.21 -18.96 5.28
N LYS A 96 6.04 -19.31 5.80
CA LYS A 96 5.03 -20.11 5.10
C LYS A 96 3.87 -19.21 4.66
N PRO A 97 3.55 -19.11 3.37
CA PRO A 97 2.35 -18.43 2.91
C PRO A 97 1.09 -19.14 3.41
N THR A 98 0.14 -18.40 3.99
CA THR A 98 -1.08 -18.99 4.59
C THR A 98 -2.37 -18.49 3.97
N LYS A 99 -2.49 -17.18 3.74
CA LYS A 99 -3.77 -16.59 3.29
C LYS A 99 -3.55 -15.46 2.29
N LEU A 100 -4.05 -15.63 1.08
CA LEU A 100 -4.20 -14.55 0.12
C LEU A 100 -5.42 -13.71 0.50
N GLY A 101 -5.24 -12.40 0.48
CA GLY A 101 -6.27 -11.42 0.73
C GLY A 101 -6.01 -10.16 -0.08
N GLY A 102 -6.49 -9.05 0.44
CA GLY A 102 -6.46 -7.76 -0.23
C GLY A 102 -7.86 -7.29 -0.53
N GLY A 103 -8.16 -6.04 -0.15
CA GLY A 103 -9.45 -5.41 -0.39
C GLY A 103 -9.52 -4.79 -1.79
N PHE A 104 -10.17 -3.64 -1.88
CA PHE A 104 -10.42 -2.93 -3.14
C PHE A 104 -9.19 -2.24 -3.76
N GLN A 105 -8.02 -2.30 -3.12
CA GLN A 105 -6.85 -1.45 -3.44
C GLN A 105 -5.55 -2.24 -3.61
N SER A 106 -5.21 -3.11 -2.66
CA SER A 106 -3.91 -3.78 -2.59
C SER A 106 -4.07 -5.28 -2.54
N THR A 107 -3.13 -6.03 -3.11
CA THR A 107 -3.02 -7.48 -2.88
C THR A 107 -2.21 -7.71 -1.61
N SER A 108 -2.72 -8.51 -0.67
CA SER A 108 -1.99 -8.87 0.55
C SER A 108 -1.85 -10.38 0.68
N LEU A 109 -0.70 -10.88 1.12
CA LEU A 109 -0.48 -12.29 1.44
C LEU A 109 -0.01 -12.39 2.88
N THR A 110 -0.77 -13.11 3.71
CA THR A 110 -0.38 -13.43 5.08
C THR A 110 0.67 -14.53 5.05
N LEU A 111 1.72 -14.33 5.82
CA LEU A 111 2.85 -15.22 6.01
C LEU A 111 2.88 -15.63 7.49
N GLU A 112 3.26 -16.86 7.76
CA GLU A 112 3.47 -17.38 9.10
C GLU A 112 4.94 -17.76 9.27
N ALA A 113 5.54 -17.26 10.35
CA ALA A 113 6.88 -17.66 10.75
C ALA A 113 6.85 -18.97 11.57
N PRO A 114 7.97 -19.71 11.69
CA PRO A 114 8.04 -20.93 12.50
C PRO A 114 7.75 -20.71 13.98
N ASP A 115 7.90 -19.49 14.49
CA ASP A 115 7.54 -19.08 15.85
C ASP A 115 6.07 -18.65 16.00
N SER A 116 5.23 -18.98 15.00
CA SER A 116 3.81 -18.64 14.90
C SER A 116 3.51 -17.14 14.81
N ARG A 117 4.51 -16.26 14.69
CA ARG A 117 4.24 -14.85 14.38
C ARG A 117 3.69 -14.71 12.97
N ALA A 118 2.62 -13.93 12.84
CA ALA A 118 2.05 -13.60 11.56
C ALA A 118 2.70 -12.35 10.99
N TYR A 119 2.92 -12.37 9.68
CA TYR A 119 3.39 -11.26 8.88
C TYR A 119 2.46 -11.09 7.68
N VAL A 120 2.59 -9.96 7.00
CA VAL A 120 1.88 -9.70 5.76
C VAL A 120 2.82 -9.04 4.76
N ILE A 121 2.79 -9.52 3.52
CA ILE A 121 3.29 -8.73 2.39
C ILE A 121 2.12 -8.08 1.68
N ARG A 122 2.23 -6.79 1.34
CA ARG A 122 1.21 -6.02 0.64
C ARG A 122 1.81 -5.32 -0.57
N SER A 123 1.13 -5.36 -1.72
CA SER A 123 1.57 -4.62 -2.91
C SER A 123 1.65 -3.12 -2.61
N LEU A 124 2.79 -2.50 -2.94
CA LEU A 124 3.02 -1.06 -2.71
C LEU A 124 2.15 -0.22 -3.65
N ASP A 125 2.14 -0.61 -4.93
CA ASP A 125 1.28 -0.05 -5.96
C ASP A 125 -0.15 -0.62 -5.85
N LYS A 126 -1.14 0.26 -5.92
CA LYS A 126 -2.55 -0.02 -5.63
C LYS A 126 -3.40 0.00 -6.91
N ASP A 127 -4.28 -0.98 -7.06
CA ASP A 127 -5.31 -1.00 -8.10
C ASP A 127 -6.71 -0.77 -7.51
N PRO A 128 -7.19 0.49 -7.48
CA PRO A 128 -8.50 0.87 -6.98
C PRO A 128 -9.69 0.46 -7.87
N ALA A 129 -9.47 -0.20 -9.01
CA ALA A 129 -10.50 -0.41 -10.02
C ALA A 129 -11.79 -1.07 -9.49
N HIS A 130 -11.68 -1.89 -8.44
CA HIS A 130 -12.83 -2.56 -7.84
C HIS A 130 -13.74 -1.66 -7.00
N ILE A 131 -13.31 -0.44 -6.64
CA ILE A 131 -14.19 0.57 -6.03
C ILE A 131 -15.27 1.02 -7.01
N LEU A 132 -14.94 1.09 -8.31
CA LEU A 132 -15.86 1.60 -9.30
C LEU A 132 -17.00 0.61 -9.58
N PRO A 133 -18.23 1.11 -9.78
CA PRO A 133 -19.34 0.32 -10.31
C PRO A 133 -18.95 -0.39 -11.62
N ALA A 134 -19.51 -1.57 -11.85
CA ALA A 134 -19.20 -2.39 -13.02
C ALA A 134 -19.40 -1.65 -14.35
N SER A 135 -20.37 -0.72 -14.42
CA SER A 135 -20.68 0.09 -15.60
C SER A 135 -19.55 1.03 -16.02
N ILE A 136 -18.80 1.59 -15.06
CA ILE A 136 -17.74 2.58 -15.36
C ILE A 136 -16.33 2.03 -15.18
N ARG A 137 -16.16 0.81 -14.63
CA ARG A 137 -14.87 0.16 -14.40
C ARG A 137 -14.03 -0.06 -15.68
N LYS A 138 -14.66 -0.12 -16.85
CA LYS A 138 -13.97 -0.28 -18.14
C LYS A 138 -13.66 1.04 -18.84
N THR A 139 -13.91 2.18 -18.19
CA THR A 139 -13.77 3.53 -18.78
C THR A 139 -12.51 4.25 -18.28
N PHE A 140 -12.26 5.45 -18.81
CA PHE A 140 -11.19 6.35 -18.38
C PHE A 140 -11.26 6.70 -16.88
N ALA A 141 -12.43 6.59 -16.25
CA ALA A 141 -12.60 6.80 -14.81
C ALA A 141 -11.66 5.88 -14.00
N THR A 142 -11.44 4.65 -14.46
CA THR A 142 -10.47 3.73 -13.85
C THR A 142 -9.04 4.25 -13.96
N ASN A 143 -8.67 4.86 -15.09
CA ASN A 143 -7.33 5.43 -15.26
C ASN A 143 -7.14 6.63 -14.34
N ALA A 144 -8.14 7.51 -14.23
CA ALA A 144 -8.11 8.65 -13.33
C ALA A 144 -8.02 8.21 -11.86
N LEU A 145 -8.80 7.20 -11.48
CA LEU A 145 -8.77 6.66 -10.12
C LEU A 145 -7.42 6.01 -9.79
N ARG A 146 -6.86 5.22 -10.72
CA ARG A 146 -5.52 4.64 -10.57
C ARG A 146 -4.45 5.73 -10.48
N ASP A 147 -4.53 6.78 -11.30
CA ASP A 147 -3.61 7.91 -11.25
C ASP A 147 -3.68 8.68 -9.92
N GLY A 148 -4.88 8.76 -9.32
CA GLY A 148 -5.10 9.34 -8.00
C GLY A 148 -4.27 8.69 -6.89
N THR A 149 -3.86 7.42 -7.03
CA THR A 149 -2.92 6.76 -6.11
C THR A 149 -1.61 7.55 -5.96
N SER A 150 -1.19 8.27 -7.01
CA SER A 150 0.04 9.09 -6.98
C SER A 150 0.00 10.25 -5.98
N ALA A 151 -1.19 10.63 -5.49
CA ALA A 151 -1.37 11.58 -4.40
C ALA A 151 -0.77 11.10 -3.08
N GLY A 152 -0.70 9.79 -2.86
CA GLY A 152 -0.07 9.21 -1.66
C GLY A 152 1.44 9.05 -1.81
N ASN A 153 2.17 9.18 -0.70
CA ASN A 153 3.60 8.90 -0.67
C ASN A 153 3.82 7.37 -0.69
N PRO A 154 4.52 6.80 -1.69
CA PRO A 154 4.73 5.36 -1.78
C PRO A 154 5.54 4.79 -0.61
N TYR A 155 6.33 5.62 0.07
CA TYR A 155 7.21 5.24 1.17
C TYR A 155 6.75 5.76 2.53
N GLY A 156 5.53 6.31 2.62
CA GLY A 156 5.01 6.94 3.85
C GLY A 156 5.05 6.00 5.06
N ALA A 157 4.77 4.70 4.86
CA ALA A 157 4.84 3.70 5.93
C ALA A 157 6.23 3.60 6.59
N LEU A 158 7.30 3.86 5.84
CA LEU A 158 8.67 3.80 6.37
C LEU A 158 9.04 4.98 7.26
N VAL A 159 8.26 6.07 7.21
CA VAL A 159 8.50 7.28 8.02
C VAL A 159 7.89 7.16 9.42
N VAL A 160 6.87 6.32 9.58
CA VAL A 160 6.11 6.20 10.84
C VAL A 160 6.92 5.58 11.98
N PRO A 161 7.69 4.47 11.80
CA PRO A 161 8.39 3.81 12.90
C PRO A 161 9.27 4.71 13.77
N PRO A 162 10.19 5.54 13.22
CA PRO A 162 11.02 6.39 14.08
C PRO A 162 10.20 7.44 14.87
N LEU A 163 9.11 7.95 14.30
CA LEU A 163 8.21 8.88 14.99
C LEU A 163 7.43 8.19 16.10
N ALA A 164 6.87 7.02 15.80
CA ALA A 164 6.15 6.20 16.78
C ALA A 164 7.07 5.77 17.92
N GLN A 165 8.30 5.35 17.61
CA GLN A 165 9.31 4.99 18.59
C GLN A 165 9.66 6.16 19.52
N ALA A 166 9.91 7.35 18.97
CA ALA A 166 10.21 8.56 19.76
C ALA A 166 9.07 8.93 20.72
N LEU A 167 7.84 8.60 20.36
CA LEU A 167 6.65 8.81 21.18
C LEU A 167 6.32 7.61 22.08
N GLY A 168 7.01 6.47 21.97
CA GLY A 168 6.64 5.26 22.69
C GLY A 168 5.28 4.71 22.27
N VAL A 169 4.88 4.91 21.02
CA VAL A 169 3.70 4.28 20.40
C VAL A 169 4.13 2.94 19.81
N PRO A 170 3.51 1.81 20.20
CA PRO A 170 3.77 0.51 19.56
C PRO A 170 3.51 0.56 18.06
N HIS A 171 4.39 -0.03 17.25
CA HIS A 171 4.36 0.06 15.79
C HIS A 171 4.89 -1.23 15.14
N THR A 172 4.67 -1.37 13.85
CA THR A 172 5.28 -2.42 13.02
C THR A 172 6.60 -1.95 12.44
N HIS A 173 7.38 -2.86 11.85
CA HIS A 173 8.64 -2.59 11.18
C HIS A 173 8.52 -2.84 9.66
N PRO A 174 7.85 -1.93 8.93
CA PRO A 174 7.67 -2.05 7.50
C PRO A 174 9.00 -2.07 6.75
N ARG A 175 9.14 -3.03 5.84
CA ARG A 175 10.31 -3.18 4.96
C ARG A 175 9.86 -3.45 3.53
N ILE A 176 10.53 -2.83 2.56
CA ILE A 176 10.18 -2.99 1.15
C ILE A 176 11.05 -4.06 0.50
N PHE A 177 10.42 -4.93 -0.27
CA PHE A 177 11.09 -5.94 -1.08
C PHE A 177 10.57 -5.94 -2.50
N TYR A 178 11.40 -6.41 -3.42
CA TYR A 178 11.01 -6.75 -4.79
C TYR A 178 10.69 -8.25 -4.89
N VAL A 179 9.51 -8.62 -5.38
CA VAL A 179 9.17 -10.02 -5.65
C VAL A 179 9.62 -10.38 -7.07
N PRO A 180 10.58 -11.31 -7.25
CA PRO A 180 11.12 -11.62 -8.57
C PRO A 180 10.08 -12.34 -9.44
N LEU A 181 10.16 -12.14 -10.76
CA LEU A 181 9.31 -12.85 -11.73
C LEU A 181 9.47 -14.38 -11.68
N THR A 182 10.62 -14.86 -11.18
CA THR A 182 10.95 -16.29 -11.01
C THR A 182 10.44 -16.87 -9.69
N GLU A 183 9.80 -16.08 -8.81
CA GLU A 183 9.29 -16.56 -7.53
C GLU A 183 8.20 -17.62 -7.74
N THR A 184 8.28 -18.80 -7.14
CA THR A 184 7.27 -19.87 -7.31
C THR A 184 6.63 -20.30 -5.99
N GLN A 185 7.17 -19.86 -4.86
CA GLN A 185 6.87 -20.39 -3.54
C GLN A 185 5.68 -19.68 -2.86
N LEU A 186 5.08 -18.65 -3.48
CA LEU A 186 3.83 -18.02 -3.01
C LEU A 186 2.61 -18.88 -3.39
N THR A 187 2.53 -20.09 -2.85
CA THR A 187 1.64 -21.17 -3.32
C THR A 187 0.14 -21.02 -2.96
N VAL A 188 -0.27 -19.91 -2.34
CA VAL A 188 -1.65 -19.70 -1.89
C VAL A 188 -2.46 -18.95 -2.95
N GLY A 189 -3.48 -19.63 -3.50
CA GLY A 189 -4.35 -19.05 -4.53
C GLY A 189 -3.53 -18.59 -5.74
N ASN A 190 -3.86 -17.41 -6.27
CA ASN A 190 -3.13 -16.77 -7.37
C ASN A 190 -2.12 -15.70 -6.89
N ALA A 191 -1.47 -15.91 -5.74
CA ALA A 191 -0.56 -14.93 -5.14
C ALA A 191 0.64 -14.63 -6.05
N ASN A 192 1.21 -15.65 -6.68
CA ASN A 192 2.32 -15.53 -7.63
C ASN A 192 1.97 -14.59 -8.79
N GLU A 193 0.83 -14.79 -9.44
CA GLU A 193 0.36 -13.97 -10.57
C GLU A 193 0.12 -12.52 -10.16
N ARG A 194 -0.29 -12.29 -8.91
CA ARG A 194 -0.66 -10.96 -8.42
C ARG A 194 0.50 -10.17 -7.82
N LEU A 195 1.57 -10.81 -7.37
CA LEU A 195 2.65 -10.20 -6.61
C LEU A 195 4.01 -10.21 -7.32
N ARG A 196 4.29 -11.15 -8.22
CA ARG A 196 5.54 -11.16 -9.00
C ARG A 196 5.74 -9.85 -9.76
N GLY A 197 6.99 -9.40 -9.85
CA GLY A 197 7.36 -8.16 -10.53
C GLY A 197 6.95 -6.91 -9.75
N LYS A 198 6.40 -7.01 -8.53
CA LYS A 198 5.96 -5.84 -7.75
C LYS A 198 6.89 -5.56 -6.58
N LEU A 199 6.85 -4.30 -6.13
CA LEU A 199 7.31 -3.96 -4.80
C LEU A 199 6.23 -4.32 -3.78
N VAL A 200 6.65 -4.93 -2.68
CA VAL A 200 5.79 -5.30 -1.56
C VAL A 200 6.34 -4.75 -0.26
N LEU A 201 5.45 -4.35 0.64
CA LEU A 201 5.75 -3.99 2.01
C LEU A 201 5.53 -5.22 2.90
N LEU A 202 6.58 -5.67 3.59
CA LEU A 202 6.53 -6.71 4.63
C LEU A 202 6.38 -6.05 6.00
N GLU A 203 5.35 -6.45 6.75
CA GLU A 203 5.04 -5.95 8.09
C GLU A 203 4.62 -7.10 9.01
N GLU A 204 4.90 -6.97 10.31
CA GLU A 204 4.29 -7.79 11.34
C GLU A 204 2.77 -7.60 11.33
N LYS A 205 2.06 -8.68 11.64
CA LYS A 205 0.60 -8.67 11.77
C LYS A 205 0.22 -9.13 13.16
N TYR A 206 -0.16 -8.18 14.00
CA TYR A 206 -0.64 -8.45 15.35
C TYR A 206 -2.14 -8.75 15.32
N SER A 207 -2.53 -10.01 15.59
CA SER A 207 -3.94 -10.38 15.72
C SER A 207 -4.10 -11.70 16.47
N GLY A 208 -5.06 -11.79 17.39
CA GLY A 208 -5.41 -13.03 18.08
C GLY A 208 -4.63 -13.29 19.36
N LYS A 209 -4.72 -14.53 19.87
CA LYS A 209 -4.28 -14.95 21.22
C LYS A 209 -2.84 -15.47 21.30
N GLN A 210 -2.18 -15.70 20.17
CA GLN A 210 -0.82 -16.26 20.11
C GLN A 210 0.11 -15.26 19.43
N VAL A 211 0.41 -14.14 20.10
CA VAL A 211 1.30 -13.16 19.48
C VAL A 211 2.20 -12.52 20.54
N HIS A 212 3.50 -12.71 20.36
CA HIS A 212 4.52 -12.00 21.11
C HIS A 212 4.92 -10.74 20.34
N SER A 213 4.82 -9.59 20.99
CA SER A 213 5.41 -8.34 20.50
C SER A 213 6.49 -7.87 21.47
N PRO A 214 7.71 -7.59 20.97
CA PRO A 214 8.75 -6.96 21.79
C PRO A 214 8.34 -5.56 22.29
N LEU A 215 7.45 -4.86 21.58
CA LEU A 215 7.01 -3.51 21.95
C LEU A 215 5.89 -3.51 23.00
N VAL A 216 5.14 -4.62 23.12
CA VAL A 216 4.10 -4.80 24.13
C VAL A 216 4.20 -6.21 24.76
N PRO A 217 5.29 -6.50 25.51
CA PRO A 217 5.57 -7.85 26.01
C PRO A 217 4.51 -8.38 27.00
N GLN A 218 3.73 -7.47 27.62
CA GLN A 218 2.62 -7.80 28.51
C GLN A 218 1.32 -8.16 27.79
N ALA A 219 1.25 -7.98 26.47
CA ALA A 219 0.05 -8.28 25.69
C ALA A 219 -0.23 -9.78 25.70
N ARG A 220 -1.46 -10.15 26.08
CA ARG A 220 -1.95 -11.55 26.07
C ARG A 220 -2.76 -11.88 24.84
N GLU A 221 -3.30 -10.86 24.19
CA GLU A 221 -4.21 -10.97 23.05
C GLU A 221 -4.20 -9.63 22.31
N PHE A 222 -4.20 -9.68 20.99
CA PHE A 222 -4.49 -8.53 20.13
C PHE A 222 -5.91 -8.66 19.59
N ILE A 223 -6.70 -7.61 19.75
CA ILE A 223 -8.14 -7.61 19.42
C ILE A 223 -8.46 -6.48 18.48
N SER A 224 -9.47 -6.68 17.63
CA SER A 224 -9.91 -5.60 16.76
C SER A 224 -10.41 -4.40 17.57
N ASP A 225 -10.33 -3.20 17.01
CA ASP A 225 -10.92 -2.00 17.61
C ASP A 225 -12.44 -2.16 17.86
N GLU A 226 -13.14 -2.94 17.03
CA GLU A 226 -14.54 -3.29 17.28
C GLU A 226 -14.71 -4.10 18.58
N ASP A 227 -13.86 -5.11 18.79
CA ASP A 227 -13.90 -5.93 20.01
C ASP A 227 -13.43 -5.15 21.23
N MET A 228 -12.43 -4.28 21.09
CA MET A 228 -12.00 -3.35 22.13
C MET A 228 -13.17 -2.47 22.58
N ARG A 229 -13.90 -1.83 21.64
CA ARG A 229 -15.08 -1.03 21.97
C ARG A 229 -16.14 -1.85 22.68
N LYS A 230 -16.46 -3.06 22.18
CA LYS A 230 -17.41 -3.97 22.85
C LYS A 230 -17.01 -4.23 24.30
N ARG A 231 -15.71 -4.48 24.57
CA ARG A 231 -15.20 -4.68 25.94
C ARG A 231 -15.35 -3.43 26.81
N ILE A 232 -15.02 -2.25 26.29
CA ILE A 232 -15.17 -0.97 27.02
C ILE A 232 -16.64 -0.75 27.41
N TYR A 233 -17.59 -0.98 26.49
CA TYR A 233 -19.02 -0.81 26.77
C TYR A 233 -19.62 -1.92 27.65
N ALA A 234 -19.01 -3.09 27.71
CA ALA A 234 -19.50 -4.20 28.51
C ALA A 234 -19.33 -3.98 30.03
N HIS A 235 -18.31 -3.23 30.47
CA HIS A 235 -18.06 -3.02 31.89
C HIS A 235 -17.26 -1.73 32.18
N PRO A 236 -17.64 -0.90 33.17
CA PRO A 236 -16.96 0.37 33.49
C PRO A 236 -15.47 0.26 33.87
N ALA A 237 -15.05 -0.92 34.33
CA ALA A 237 -13.65 -1.21 34.66
C ALA A 237 -12.77 -1.48 33.42
N ASN A 238 -13.36 -1.78 32.27
CA ASN A 238 -12.63 -1.97 31.03
C ASN A 238 -12.31 -0.61 30.43
N ARG A 239 -11.08 -0.13 30.65
CA ARG A 239 -10.60 1.12 30.08
C ARG A 239 -9.36 0.90 29.24
N PRO A 240 -9.23 1.60 28.10
CA PRO A 240 -7.96 1.64 27.39
C PRO A 240 -6.92 2.41 28.23
N ASP A 241 -5.64 2.25 27.88
CA ASP A 241 -4.64 3.23 28.29
C ASP A 241 -4.92 4.54 27.52
N GLU A 242 -5.62 5.46 28.19
CA GLU A 242 -6.08 6.73 27.62
C GLU A 242 -4.92 7.58 27.10
N GLN A 243 -3.77 7.57 27.78
CA GLN A 243 -2.60 8.34 27.38
C GLN A 243 -1.92 7.72 26.16
N ALA A 244 -1.77 6.40 26.12
CA ALA A 244 -1.20 5.70 24.98
C ALA A 244 -2.10 5.89 23.72
N LEU A 245 -3.42 5.76 23.89
CA LEU A 245 -4.38 5.98 22.82
C LEU A 245 -4.33 7.42 22.32
N LEU A 246 -4.35 8.42 23.21
CA LEU A 246 -4.26 9.83 22.85
C LEU A 246 -2.96 10.11 22.08
N ARG A 247 -1.83 9.56 22.52
CA ARG A 247 -0.55 9.76 21.85
C ARG A 247 -0.52 9.18 20.43
N ALA A 248 -1.06 7.97 20.25
CA ALA A 248 -1.19 7.36 18.93
C ALA A 248 -2.09 8.21 18.00
N ARG A 249 -3.21 8.72 18.53
CA ARG A 249 -4.12 9.61 17.77
C ARG A 249 -3.50 10.96 17.44
N LEU A 250 -2.71 11.55 18.34
CA LEU A 250 -2.00 12.80 18.07
C LEU A 250 -0.89 12.59 17.03
N LEU A 251 -0.24 11.43 17.00
CA LEU A 251 0.69 11.08 15.93
C LEU A 251 -0.04 11.00 14.58
N ASP A 252 -1.22 10.36 14.52
CA ASP A 252 -2.05 10.33 13.30
C ASP A 252 -2.36 11.75 12.80
N VAL A 253 -2.75 12.66 13.71
CA VAL A 253 -3.03 14.08 13.37
C VAL A 253 -1.77 14.78 12.88
N LEU A 254 -0.63 14.57 13.55
CA LEU A 254 0.64 15.20 13.21
C LEU A 254 1.11 14.84 11.79
N ILE A 255 0.98 13.56 11.41
CA ILE A 255 1.40 13.09 10.08
C ILE A 255 0.31 13.23 9.02
N GLY A 256 -0.88 13.70 9.40
CA GLY A 256 -2.04 13.79 8.53
C GLY A 256 -2.49 12.43 8.02
N ASP A 257 -2.64 11.43 8.90
CA ASP A 257 -3.17 10.12 8.52
C ASP A 257 -4.70 10.17 8.41
N TRP A 258 -5.18 10.44 7.19
CA TRP A 258 -6.60 10.52 6.85
C TRP A 258 -7.24 9.16 6.56
N ASP A 259 -6.49 8.06 6.58
CA ASP A 259 -6.97 6.70 6.29
C ASP A 259 -6.88 5.78 7.54
N ARG A 260 -6.66 6.34 8.74
CA ARG A 260 -6.67 5.57 9.99
C ARG A 260 -8.09 5.14 10.37
N HIS A 261 -8.50 3.97 9.89
CA HIS A 261 -9.80 3.35 10.18
C HIS A 261 -9.70 2.17 11.17
N ALA A 262 -10.84 1.70 11.69
CA ALA A 262 -10.97 0.63 12.71
C ALA A 262 -10.16 -0.66 12.41
N GLY A 263 -10.03 -1.03 11.13
CA GLY A 263 -9.29 -2.22 10.70
C GLY A 263 -7.77 -2.10 10.79
N GLN A 264 -7.25 -0.92 11.16
CA GLN A 264 -5.83 -0.65 11.33
C GLN A 264 -5.40 -0.56 12.81
N TRP A 265 -6.33 -0.81 13.74
CA TRP A 265 -6.09 -0.89 15.17
C TRP A 265 -6.22 -2.33 15.67
N GLN A 266 -5.33 -2.72 16.59
CA GLN A 266 -5.22 -4.05 17.19
C GLN A 266 -4.83 -3.94 18.67
#